data_AF-A0A357N786-F1
#
_entry.id   AF-A0A357N786-F1
#
_cell.length_a   1.000
_cell.length_b   1.000
_cell.length_c   1.000
_cell.angle_alpha   90.00
_cell.angle_beta   90.00
_cell.angle_gamma   90.00
#
_symmetry.space_group_name_H-M   'P 1'
#
loop_
_entity.id
_entity.type
_entity.pdbx_description
1 polymer ?
#
loop_
_entity_poly.entity_id
_entity_poly.type
_entity_poly.pdbx_seq_one_letter_code
_entity_poly.pdbx_strand_id
1 'polypeptide(L)'
;MNTAPRTVLLLALLGLAALYVGWFINDKHWLATQLVFTAPPLALAIALRLGWRKAGFWASVLALGWFSHGVMSAWSHPETRWLALIEIVLALLVIFTASLPGLRARFSKRR
;
A
#
# COMPACT_ATOMS: atom_id res chain seq x y z
N MET A 1 -20.57 -10.27 5.50
CA MET A 1 -19.55 -9.51 4.75
C MET A 1 -18.18 -10.04 5.18
N ASN A 2 -17.39 -10.67 4.31
CA ASN A 2 -16.08 -11.20 4.71
C ASN A 2 -15.15 -10.04 5.09
N THR A 3 -14.93 -9.84 6.39
CA THR A 3 -14.10 -8.76 6.97
C THR A 3 -12.61 -9.02 6.79
N ALA A 4 -12.19 -10.28 6.68
CA ALA A 4 -10.81 -10.70 6.51
C ALA A 4 -10.02 -9.93 5.42
N PRO A 5 -10.48 -9.84 4.14
CA PRO A 5 -9.74 -9.10 3.11
C PRO A 5 -9.60 -7.60 3.42
N ARG A 6 -10.60 -7.01 4.09
CA ARG A 6 -10.54 -5.60 4.51
C ARG A 6 -9.53 -5.39 5.63
N THR A 7 -9.45 -6.32 6.59
CA THR A 7 -8.46 -6.27 7.67
C THR A 7 -7.04 -6.43 7.13
N VAL A 8 -6.81 -7.36 6.20
CA VAL A 8 -5.48 -7.54 5.57
C VAL A 8 -5.08 -6.28 4.79
N LEU A 9 -5.98 -5.70 4.00
CA LEU A 9 -5.71 -4.46 3.27
C LEU A 9 -5.36 -3.30 4.22
N LEU A 10 -6.10 -3.16 5.33
CA LEU A 10 -5.80 -2.15 6.35
C LEU A 10 -4.42 -2.38 6.98
N LEU A 11 -4.09 -3.61 7.35
CA LEU A 11 -2.79 -3.95 7.93
C LEU A 11 -1.65 -3.71 6.94
N ALA A 12 -1.84 -4.02 5.65
CA ALA A 12 -0.85 -3.76 4.62
C ALA A 12 -0.59 -2.26 4.42
N LEU A 13 -1.65 -1.44 4.40
CA LEU A 13 -1.51 0.03 4.31
C LEU A 13 -0.83 0.63 5.54
N LEU A 14 -1.17 0.13 6.74
CA LEU A 14 -0.48 0.54 7.98
C LEU A 14 0.99 0.09 7.98
N GLY A 15 1.28 -1.10 7.46
CA GLY A 15 2.63 -1.60 7.25
C GLY A 15 3.45 -0.71 6.33
N LEU A 16 2.88 -0.27 5.19
CA LEU A 16 3.54 0.69 4.29
C LEU A 16 3.83 2.01 4.99
N ALA A 17 2.85 2.55 5.73
CA ALA A 17 3.03 3.79 6.47
C ALA A 17 4.17 3.67 7.51
N ALA A 18 4.19 2.58 8.29
CA ALA A 18 5.23 2.32 9.27
C ALA A 18 6.62 2.15 8.62
N LEU A 19 6.68 1.46 7.48
CA LEU A 19 7.91 1.27 6.72
C LEU A 19 8.48 2.61 6.25
N TYR A 20 7.65 3.49 5.68
CA TYR A 20 8.12 4.82 5.27
C TYR A 20 8.52 5.71 6.45
N VAL A 21 7.87 5.59 7.61
CA VAL A 21 8.30 6.30 8.84
C VAL A 21 9.67 5.83 9.30
N GLY A 22 9.91 4.53 9.32
CA GLY A 22 11.21 3.97 9.72
C GLY A 22 12.32 4.28 8.71
N TRP A 23 12.02 4.20 7.42
CA TRP A 23 13.02 4.41 6.36
C TRP A 23 13.48 5.87 6.31
N PHE A 24 12.57 6.83 6.38
CA PHE A 24 12.90 8.25 6.24
C PHE A 24 13.21 8.96 7.55
N ILE A 25 13.41 8.25 8.67
CA ILE A 25 13.54 8.85 10.01
C ILE A 25 14.70 9.86 10.14
N ASN A 26 15.78 9.66 9.39
CA ASN A 26 16.97 10.50 9.40
C ASN A 26 17.05 11.45 8.19
N ASP A 27 15.99 11.56 7.40
CA ASP A 27 16.03 12.35 6.18
C ASP A 27 15.97 13.86 6.47
N LYS A 28 16.77 14.66 5.74
CA LYS A 28 16.87 16.10 5.94
C LYS A 28 15.55 16.83 5.65
N HIS A 29 14.73 16.25 4.78
CA HIS A 29 13.39 16.73 4.44
C HIS A 29 12.28 15.83 4.98
N TRP A 30 12.48 15.29 6.19
CA TRP A 30 11.58 14.35 6.87
C TRP A 30 10.09 14.66 6.73
N LEU A 31 9.71 15.93 6.91
CA LEU A 31 8.30 16.35 6.86
C LEU A 31 7.70 16.20 5.46
N ALA A 32 8.48 16.51 4.42
CA ALA A 32 8.03 16.39 3.02
C ALA A 32 7.96 14.92 2.59
N THR A 33 8.93 14.09 2.97
CA THR A 33 8.92 12.65 2.68
C THR A 33 7.73 11.97 3.35
N GLN A 34 7.39 12.34 4.59
CA GLN A 34 6.25 11.73 5.27
C GLN A 34 4.93 12.16 4.66
N LEU A 35 4.83 13.41 4.23
CA LEU A 35 3.62 13.91 3.58
C LEU A 35 3.38 13.26 2.22
N VAL A 36 4.44 12.93 1.47
CA VAL A 36 4.32 12.30 0.14
C VAL A 36 4.16 10.78 0.23
N PHE A 37 4.92 10.10 1.09
CA PHE A 37 4.96 8.63 1.12
C PHE A 37 4.11 8.02 2.23
N THR A 38 4.00 8.66 3.40
CA THR A 38 3.26 8.11 4.55
C THR A 38 1.81 8.59 4.60
N ALA A 39 1.53 9.83 4.19
CA ALA A 39 0.17 10.38 4.26
C ALA A 39 -0.83 9.64 3.35
N PRO A 40 -0.52 9.29 2.07
CA PRO A 40 -1.51 8.62 1.25
C PRO A 40 -1.91 7.22 1.72
N PRO A 41 -1.01 6.31 2.18
CA PRO A 41 -1.44 5.02 2.71
C PRO A 41 -2.26 5.16 4.00
N LEU A 42 -1.94 6.13 4.87
CA LEU A 42 -2.77 6.44 6.06
C LEU A 42 -4.15 6.98 5.68
N ALA A 43 -4.21 7.93 4.74
CA ALA A 43 -5.48 8.49 4.26
C ALA A 43 -6.37 7.40 3.67
N LEU A 44 -5.81 6.46 2.91
CA LEU A 44 -6.53 5.31 2.38
C LEU A 44 -6.97 4.34 3.48
N ALA A 45 -6.15 4.10 4.50
CA ALA A 45 -6.55 3.27 5.64
C ALA A 45 -7.73 3.89 6.40
N ILE A 46 -7.74 5.21 6.60
CA ILE A 46 -8.87 5.94 7.18
C ILE A 46 -10.08 5.86 6.26
N ALA A 47 -9.93 6.11 4.96
CA ALA A 47 -11.03 6.03 4.00
C ALA A 47 -11.66 4.63 3.91
N LEU A 48 -10.84 3.59 4.01
CA LEU A 48 -11.31 2.21 4.13
C LEU A 48 -12.10 2.01 5.41
N ARG A 49 -11.63 2.52 6.55
CA ARG A 49 -12.35 2.46 7.84
C ARG A 49 -13.70 3.18 7.78
N LEU A 50 -13.76 4.34 7.13
CA LEU A 50 -14.97 5.13 6.90
C LEU A 50 -15.94 4.48 5.88
N GLY A 51 -15.54 3.37 5.24
CA GLY A 51 -16.42 2.61 4.34
C GLY A 51 -16.51 3.19 2.94
N TRP A 52 -15.55 4.02 2.50
CA TRP A 52 -15.57 4.61 1.17
C TRP A 52 -15.44 3.54 0.07
N ARG A 53 -16.49 3.38 -0.76
CA ARG A 53 -16.57 2.33 -1.80
C ARG A 53 -15.41 2.32 -2.80
N LYS A 54 -14.79 3.47 -3.05
CA LYS A 54 -13.68 3.61 -4.01
C LYS A 54 -12.30 3.43 -3.37
N ALA A 55 -12.22 3.28 -2.04
CA ALA A 55 -10.93 3.22 -1.35
C ALA A 55 -10.07 2.04 -1.78
N GLY A 56 -10.65 0.86 -2.01
CA GLY A 56 -9.90 -0.30 -2.53
C GLY A 56 -9.32 -0.03 -3.93
N PHE A 57 -10.11 0.57 -4.83
CA PHE A 57 -9.62 0.93 -6.16
C PHE A 57 -8.44 1.89 -6.10
N TRP A 58 -8.58 2.99 -5.36
CA TRP A 58 -7.50 3.98 -5.21
C TRP A 58 -6.28 3.43 -4.48
N ALA A 59 -6.47 2.51 -3.52
CA ALA A 59 -5.38 1.80 -2.87
C ALA A 59 -4.56 0.97 -3.85
N SER A 60 -5.22 0.22 -4.76
CA SER A 60 -4.51 -0.49 -5.83
C SER A 60 -3.76 0.47 -6.75
N VAL A 61 -4.38 1.57 -7.19
CA VAL A 61 -3.76 2.55 -8.10
C VAL A 61 -2.51 3.18 -7.48
N LEU A 62 -2.59 3.65 -6.23
CA LEU A 62 -1.44 4.24 -5.54
C LEU A 62 -0.36 3.20 -5.24
N ALA A 63 -0.75 1.95 -4.96
CA ALA A 63 0.21 0.87 -4.73
C ALA A 63 1.05 0.51 -5.96
N LEU A 64 0.62 0.80 -7.19
CA LEU A 64 1.51 0.69 -8.36
C LEU A 64 2.68 1.68 -8.29
N GLY A 65 2.44 2.88 -7.74
CA GLY A 65 3.48 3.88 -7.50
C GLY A 65 4.50 3.38 -6.48
N TRP A 66 4.04 2.90 -5.33
CA TRP A 66 4.91 2.31 -4.29
C TRP A 66 5.64 1.06 -4.76
N PHE A 67 5.00 0.20 -5.55
CA PHE A 67 5.67 -0.95 -6.15
C PHE A 67 6.81 -0.50 -7.07
N SER A 68 6.55 0.46 -7.95
CA SER A 68 7.57 1.00 -8.87
C SER A 68 8.72 1.64 -8.09
N HIS A 69 8.42 2.39 -7.03
CA HIS A 69 9.40 2.98 -6.14
C HIS A 69 10.26 1.92 -5.44
N GLY A 70 9.63 0.90 -4.85
CA GLY A 70 10.36 -0.21 -4.21
C GLY A 70 11.26 -0.95 -5.19
N VAL A 71 10.81 -1.21 -6.42
CA VAL A 71 11.65 -1.83 -7.46
C VAL A 71 12.83 -0.92 -7.80
N MET A 72 12.59 0.35 -8.09
CA MET A 72 13.66 1.33 -8.36
C MET A 72 14.68 1.36 -7.21
N SER A 73 14.22 1.50 -5.96
CA SER A 73 15.08 1.58 -4.78
C SER A 73 15.87 0.29 -4.54
N ALA A 74 15.27 -0.89 -4.77
CA ALA A 74 15.95 -2.17 -4.60
C ALA A 74 17.15 -2.35 -5.55
N TRP A 75 17.12 -1.71 -6.71
CA TRP A 75 18.20 -1.77 -7.70
C TRP A 75 19.17 -0.59 -7.60
N SER A 76 18.70 0.60 -7.21
CA SER A 76 19.54 1.80 -7.13
C SER A 76 20.32 1.94 -5.83
N HIS A 77 19.82 1.38 -4.71
CA HIS A 77 20.39 1.60 -3.37
C HIS A 77 20.59 0.25 -2.66
N PRO A 78 21.74 -0.42 -2.86
CA PRO A 78 22.02 -1.73 -2.27
C PRO A 78 21.87 -1.76 -0.74
N GLU A 79 22.21 -0.67 -0.07
CA GLU A 79 22.16 -0.49 1.38
C GLU A 79 20.73 -0.50 1.96
N THR A 80 19.74 -0.10 1.18
CA THR A 80 18.32 -0.08 1.59
C THR A 80 17.50 -1.17 0.90
N ARG A 81 18.14 -2.05 0.15
CA ARG A 81 17.51 -3.09 -0.67
C ARG A 81 16.52 -3.96 0.11
N TRP A 82 16.82 -4.28 1.37
CA TRP A 82 15.91 -5.10 2.18
C TRP A 82 14.59 -4.37 2.50
N LEU A 83 14.67 -3.07 2.83
CA LEU A 83 13.48 -2.23 3.04
C LEU A 83 12.68 -2.11 1.74
N ALA A 84 13.36 -1.94 0.61
CA ALA A 84 12.75 -1.87 -0.71
C ALA A 84 12.01 -3.17 -1.09
N LEU A 85 12.57 -4.35 -0.75
CA LEU A 85 11.89 -5.63 -0.95
C LEU A 85 10.64 -5.77 -0.07
N ILE A 86 10.68 -5.30 1.18
CA ILE A 86 9.50 -5.30 2.07
C ILE A 86 8.41 -4.36 1.50
N GLU A 87 8.79 -3.18 1.01
CA GLU A 87 7.89 -2.25 0.32
C GLU A 87 7.19 -2.93 -0.88
N ILE A 88 7.95 -3.63 -1.72
CA ILE A 88 7.42 -4.38 -2.87
C ILE A 88 6.37 -5.40 -2.42
N VAL A 89 6.70 -6.22 -1.41
CA VAL A 89 5.78 -7.26 -0.91
C VAL A 89 4.50 -6.63 -0.35
N LEU A 90 4.61 -5.54 0.41
CA LEU A 90 3.45 -4.83 0.95
C LEU A 90 2.59 -4.20 -0.15
N ALA A 91 3.20 -3.59 -1.16
CA ALA A 91 2.48 -3.02 -2.30
C ALA A 91 1.71 -4.10 -3.08
N LEU A 92 2.32 -5.27 -3.31
CA LEU A 92 1.63 -6.40 -3.92
C LEU A 92 0.46 -6.90 -3.06
N LEU A 93 0.64 -7.01 -1.73
CA LEU A 93 -0.45 -7.37 -0.82
C LEU A 93 -1.61 -6.39 -0.93
N VAL A 94 -1.36 -5.07 -0.97
CA VAL A 94 -2.40 -4.06 -1.18
C VAL A 94 -3.14 -4.30 -2.50
N ILE A 95 -2.43 -4.44 -3.62
CA ILE A 95 -3.02 -4.63 -4.96
C ILE A 95 -3.90 -5.87 -5.00
N PHE A 96 -3.40 -7.01 -4.52
CA PHE A 96 -4.15 -8.27 -4.56
C PHE A 96 -5.36 -8.22 -3.63
N THR A 97 -5.20 -7.78 -2.39
CA THR A 97 -6.28 -7.76 -1.40
C THR A 97 -7.40 -6.78 -1.76
N ALA A 98 -7.06 -5.62 -2.32
CA ALA A 98 -8.03 -4.64 -2.79
C ALA A 98 -8.76 -5.08 -4.08
N SER A 99 -8.08 -5.82 -4.96
CA SER A 99 -8.66 -6.27 -6.24
C SER A 99 -9.52 -7.53 -6.10
N LEU A 100 -9.28 -8.37 -5.07
CA LEU A 100 -9.97 -9.65 -4.86
C LEU A 100 -11.52 -9.55 -4.88
N PRO A 101 -12.17 -8.62 -4.15
CA PRO A 101 -13.63 -8.52 -4.14
C PRO A 101 -14.21 -8.14 -5.50
N GLY A 102 -13.57 -7.19 -6.21
CA GLY A 102 -13.98 -6.76 -7.54
C GLY A 102 -13.80 -7.87 -8.59
N LEU A 103 -12.70 -8.63 -8.49
CA LEU A 103 -12.43 -9.79 -9.34
C LEU A 103 -13.51 -10.86 -9.13
N ARG A 104 -13.78 -11.25 -7.86
CA ARG A 104 -14.82 -12.22 -7.51
C ARG A 104 -16.20 -11.81 -8.02
N ALA A 105 -16.57 -10.54 -7.87
CA ALA A 105 -17.86 -10.04 -8.37
C ALA A 105 -18.00 -10.13 -9.90
N ARG A 106 -16.92 -9.89 -10.65
CA ARG A 106 -16.92 -9.99 -12.12
C ARG A 106 -16.96 -11.43 -12.62
N PHE A 107 -16.23 -12.33 -11.98
CA PHE A 107 -16.17 -13.74 -12.39
C PHE A 107 -17.34 -14.58 -11.86
N SER A 108 -17.95 -14.22 -10.73
CA SER A 108 -19.16 -14.88 -10.20
C SER A 108 -20.40 -14.68 -11.09
N LYS A 109 -20.45 -13.63 -11.90
CA LYS A 109 -21.58 -13.31 -12.79
C LYS A 109 -21.59 -14.10 -14.10
N ARG A 110 -20.57 -14.94 -14.34
CA ARG A 110 -20.42 -15.77 -15.56
C ARG A 110 -20.74 -17.25 -15.34
N ARG A 111 -21.37 -17.61 -14.22
CA ARG A 111 -21.97 -18.94 -14.01
C ARG A 111 -23.48 -18.81 -13.88
#